data_AF-A0A351MG81-F1
#
_entry.id   AF-A0A351MG81-F1
#
_cell.length_a   1.000
_cell.length_b   1.000
_cell.length_c   1.000
_cell.angle_alpha   90.00
_cell.angle_beta   90.00
_cell.angle_gamma   90.00
#
_symmetry.space_group_name_H-M   'P 1'
#
loop_
_entity.id
_entity.type
_entity.pdbx_description
1 polymer ?
#
loop_
_entity_poly.entity_id
_entity_poly.type
_entity_poly.pdbx_seq_one_letter_code
_entity_poly.pdbx_strand_id
1 'polypeptide(L)'
;MRGNLTDTGLSLDDGRRLAWPDIYFVDWDPNDAVIATRYGAVRVSHAQGRRIEAEIAPWEAQRDAAVDAADPATVATWTGAAPGGSRTDAPPGSLVGLNAVLGLLIGVCIGGLFTVLLGPVAVAVGLIAAPLAGWAFYVSMVRETLTRTPRGFTLANKRFAWHDLLATRVVIVRSKNSTSRQLHLRTRQGRVVVRQSYPDYEALHDALAAAADYRTQSVPPDRRRGWYAPSPSRPDRGLWLDDTGLTVVRGKTAEHYPMASLRAPDWTPTGPVLRLGGRAVRAADYDSGEGLAQRLEQLRYRKGESLTDSEGNLRPEVLEQWLGVGRGRALTCRLHPAAVWGSVIVGLALLAGLILVFVRSGLFSSDAGDAFEGFLNLIAIIVMAMVAVLGSARSLQADAQGLSVRRGRRRKTYAWSDLTEVNTDLFGYSVSTTSGDTVSISRLAVGEERVLGLVRRLLAARETGAALPTTAPLSDTALSPAQTATAPVDTGLSVAPAPQPRLADEASTATADDPAITT
;
A
#
# COMPACT_ATOMS: atom_id res chain seq x y z
N MET A 1 17.84 18.71 -19.70
CA MET A 1 18.72 19.87 -19.96
C MET A 1 20.10 19.53 -19.39
N ARG A 2 21.19 20.17 -19.79
CA ARG A 2 22.46 20.05 -19.06
C ARG A 2 22.79 21.38 -18.38
N GLY A 3 23.63 21.30 -17.37
CA GLY A 3 24.11 22.46 -16.65
C GLY A 3 25.42 22.15 -15.94
N ASN A 4 26.04 23.20 -15.41
CA ASN A 4 27.28 23.14 -14.67
C ASN A 4 27.13 23.82 -13.32
N LEU A 5 27.72 23.20 -12.30
CA LEU A 5 27.79 23.76 -10.96
C LEU A 5 28.62 25.04 -10.95
N THR A 6 28.15 26.03 -10.19
CA THR A 6 28.81 27.30 -9.91
C THR A 6 28.75 27.56 -8.40
N ASP A 7 29.50 28.54 -7.90
CA ASP A 7 29.52 28.85 -6.46
C ASP A 7 28.15 29.32 -5.93
N THR A 8 27.31 29.88 -6.79
CA THR A 8 25.99 30.43 -6.43
C THR A 8 24.81 29.49 -6.77
N GLY A 9 25.08 28.30 -7.30
CA GLY A 9 24.05 27.35 -7.75
C GLY A 9 24.39 26.69 -9.08
N LEU A 10 23.45 26.70 -10.04
CA LEU A 10 23.59 25.98 -11.32
C LEU A 10 23.47 26.92 -12.52
N SER A 11 24.42 26.86 -13.45
CA SER A 11 24.31 27.50 -14.77
C SER A 11 23.80 26.49 -15.78
N LEU A 12 22.76 26.84 -16.52
CA LEU A 12 22.20 26.02 -17.59
C LEU A 12 22.90 26.32 -18.92
N ASP A 13 22.89 25.34 -19.83
CA ASP A 13 23.49 25.50 -21.17
C ASP A 13 22.84 26.63 -21.99
N ASP A 14 21.60 27.03 -21.67
CA ASP A 14 20.89 28.14 -22.31
C ASP A 14 21.18 29.51 -21.68
N GLY A 15 22.19 29.59 -20.81
CA GLY A 15 22.66 30.82 -20.18
C GLY A 15 21.88 31.24 -18.94
N ARG A 16 20.76 30.57 -18.61
CA ARG A 16 20.03 30.84 -17.37
C ARG A 16 20.82 30.37 -16.15
N ARG A 17 20.70 31.12 -15.05
CA ARG A 17 21.30 30.77 -13.76
C ARG A 17 20.21 30.45 -12.76
N LEU A 18 20.43 29.40 -11.99
CA LEU A 18 19.57 28.94 -10.91
C LEU A 18 20.31 29.14 -9.59
N ALA A 19 19.69 29.87 -8.67
CA ALA A 19 20.20 29.99 -7.32
C ALA A 19 19.89 28.71 -6.53
N TRP A 20 20.58 28.50 -5.40
CA TRP A 20 20.34 27.36 -4.52
C TRP A 20 18.86 27.11 -4.16
N PRO A 21 18.04 28.14 -3.86
CA PRO A 21 16.61 27.95 -3.55
C PRO A 21 15.79 27.35 -4.71
N ASP A 22 16.21 27.53 -5.96
CA ASP A 22 15.53 26.98 -7.14
C ASP A 22 15.93 25.52 -7.44
N ILE A 23 16.82 24.94 -6.64
CA ILE A 23 17.28 23.55 -6.72
C ILE A 23 16.58 22.75 -5.62
N TYR A 24 15.77 21.79 -6.02
CA TYR A 24 14.85 21.08 -5.13
C TYR A 24 15.41 19.74 -4.63
N PHE A 25 16.06 18.98 -5.52
CA PHE A 25 16.45 17.61 -5.21
C PHE A 25 17.54 17.09 -6.16
N VAL A 26 18.34 16.12 -5.72
CA VAL A 26 19.31 15.38 -6.53
C VAL A 26 18.88 13.92 -6.64
N ASP A 27 18.59 13.48 -7.85
CA ASP A 27 18.39 12.08 -8.20
C ASP A 27 19.56 11.57 -9.05
N TRP A 28 19.62 10.26 -9.28
CA TRP A 28 20.79 9.62 -9.87
C TRP A 28 20.39 8.71 -11.04
N ASP A 29 21.16 8.79 -12.11
CA ASP A 29 21.16 7.87 -13.26
C ASP A 29 22.53 7.14 -13.26
N PRO A 30 22.70 6.02 -14.01
CA PRO A 30 23.97 5.32 -14.06
C PRO A 30 25.16 6.16 -14.53
N ASN A 31 24.91 7.22 -15.31
CA ASN A 31 25.95 8.01 -15.95
C ASN A 31 26.03 9.46 -15.44
N ASP A 32 24.95 10.00 -14.88
CA ASP A 32 24.84 11.40 -14.46
C ASP A 32 23.95 11.55 -13.23
N ALA A 33 24.00 12.75 -12.63
CA ALA A 33 23.06 13.16 -11.61
C ALA A 33 21.96 14.02 -12.26
N VAL A 34 20.72 13.81 -11.82
CA VAL A 34 19.53 14.50 -12.31
C VAL A 34 19.01 15.43 -11.24
N ILE A 35 19.19 16.73 -11.46
CA ILE A 35 18.83 17.79 -10.52
C ILE A 35 17.43 18.27 -10.84
N ALA A 36 16.51 18.15 -9.88
CA ALA A 36 15.17 18.72 -9.98
C ALA A 36 15.22 20.22 -9.63
N THR A 37 14.66 21.06 -10.50
CA THR A 37 14.73 22.52 -10.37
C THR A 37 13.41 23.19 -10.75
N ARG A 38 13.33 24.50 -10.52
CA ARG A 38 12.19 25.35 -10.92
C ARG A 38 11.87 25.33 -12.42
N TYR A 39 12.83 25.01 -13.28
CA TYR A 39 12.61 24.94 -14.73
C TYR A 39 12.45 23.51 -15.26
N GLY A 40 12.60 22.50 -14.41
CA GLY A 40 12.59 21.09 -14.77
C GLY A 40 13.84 20.35 -14.30
N ALA A 41 14.13 19.21 -14.92
CA ALA A 41 15.26 18.36 -14.62
C ALA A 41 16.50 18.72 -15.46
N VAL A 42 17.63 18.86 -14.77
CA VAL A 42 18.94 19.21 -15.33
C VAL A 42 19.93 18.09 -15.03
N ARG A 43 20.65 17.64 -16.05
CA ARG A 43 21.68 16.60 -15.93
C ARG A 43 23.04 17.26 -15.70
N VAL A 44 23.76 16.76 -14.71
CA VAL A 44 25.12 17.20 -14.35
C VAL A 44 25.99 15.97 -14.12
N SER A 45 27.32 16.13 -14.09
CA SER A 45 28.20 15.01 -13.75
C SER A 45 27.93 14.47 -12.33
N HIS A 46 28.22 13.19 -12.09
CA HIS A 46 28.11 12.59 -10.75
C HIS A 46 28.85 13.39 -9.67
N ALA A 47 30.05 13.86 -9.98
CA ALA A 47 30.86 14.67 -9.05
C ALA A 47 30.18 16.01 -8.69
N GLN A 48 29.58 16.69 -9.67
CA GLN A 48 28.80 17.90 -9.43
C GLN A 48 27.53 17.58 -8.64
N GLY A 49 26.83 16.48 -8.97
CA GLY A 49 25.66 16.01 -8.24
C GLY A 49 25.92 15.82 -6.75
N ARG A 50 27.07 15.24 -6.37
CA ARG A 50 27.45 15.05 -4.96
C ARG A 50 27.68 16.37 -4.23
N ARG A 51 28.30 17.33 -4.91
CA ARG A 51 28.49 18.68 -4.35
C ARG A 51 27.15 19.41 -4.17
N ILE A 52 26.23 19.27 -5.13
CA ILE A 52 24.88 19.83 -5.02
C ILE A 52 24.11 19.15 -3.89
N GLU A 53 24.18 17.83 -3.75
CA GLU A 53 23.53 17.09 -2.65
C GLU A 53 24.07 17.56 -1.29
N ALA A 54 25.39 17.71 -1.15
CA ALA A 54 26.00 18.21 0.08
C ALA A 54 25.52 19.62 0.45
N GLU A 55 25.25 20.47 -0.53
CA GLU A 55 24.74 21.83 -0.32
C GLU A 55 23.25 21.83 0.05
N ILE A 56 22.42 21.12 -0.71
CA ILE A 56 20.95 21.19 -0.54
C ILE A 56 20.41 20.23 0.52
N ALA A 57 21.17 19.18 0.84
CA ALA A 57 20.78 18.11 1.74
C ALA A 57 21.99 17.66 2.60
N PRO A 58 22.57 18.55 3.43
CA PRO A 58 23.77 18.25 4.22
C PRO A 58 23.56 17.10 5.23
N TRP A 59 22.31 16.82 5.62
CA TRP A 59 21.96 15.68 6.47
C TRP A 59 22.22 14.32 5.81
N GLU A 60 22.30 14.24 4.47
CA GLU A 60 22.56 12.97 3.78
C GLU A 60 23.94 12.41 4.13
N ALA A 61 24.95 13.27 4.35
CA ALA A 61 26.27 12.84 4.81
C ALA A 61 26.22 12.24 6.23
N GLN A 62 25.36 12.76 7.10
CA GLN A 62 25.18 12.23 8.45
C GLN A 62 24.45 10.88 8.41
N ARG A 63 23.48 10.71 7.51
CA ARG A 63 22.81 9.43 7.26
C ARG A 63 23.77 8.37 6.76
N ASP A 64 24.66 8.74 5.84
CA ASP A 64 25.68 7.84 5.31
C ASP A 64 26.62 7.38 6.43
N ALA A 65 27.11 8.32 7.25
CA ALA A 65 27.95 8.00 8.41
C ALA A 65 27.24 7.10 9.43
N ALA A 66 25.93 7.29 9.66
CA ALA A 66 25.14 6.44 10.55
C ALA A 66 25.01 5.01 10.02
N VAL A 67 24.77 4.84 8.71
CA VAL A 67 24.73 3.51 8.07
C VAL A 67 26.08 2.82 8.13
N ASP A 68 27.17 3.55 7.89
CA ASP A 68 28.53 3.01 7.94
C ASP A 68 28.96 2.65 9.38
N ALA A 69 28.40 3.31 10.39
CA ALA A 69 28.65 3.06 11.81
C ALA A 69 27.67 2.06 12.44
N ALA A 70 26.72 1.51 11.69
CA ALA A 70 25.72 0.58 12.21
C ALA A 70 26.37 -0.67 12.80
N ASP A 71 25.85 -1.13 13.93
CA ASP A 71 26.39 -2.31 14.61
C ASP A 71 26.14 -3.60 13.80
N PRO A 72 26.95 -4.65 14.00
CA PRO A 72 26.82 -5.89 13.25
C PRO A 72 25.47 -6.61 13.37
N ALA A 73 24.72 -6.41 14.47
CA ALA A 73 23.40 -7.00 14.64
C ALA A 73 22.35 -6.24 13.81
N THR A 74 22.44 -4.92 13.75
CA THR A 74 21.63 -4.11 12.83
C THR A 74 21.91 -4.49 11.38
N VAL A 75 23.19 -4.58 10.97
CA VAL A 75 23.57 -4.98 9.61
C VAL A 75 23.09 -6.40 9.26
N ALA A 76 23.05 -7.32 10.23
CA ALA A 76 22.52 -8.67 10.05
C ALA A 76 21.05 -8.69 9.60
N THR A 77 20.25 -7.71 10.06
CA THR A 77 18.84 -7.59 9.61
C THR A 77 18.74 -7.21 8.13
N TRP A 78 19.67 -6.38 7.62
CA TRP A 78 19.71 -5.95 6.22
C TRP A 78 20.24 -7.05 5.29
N THR A 79 21.20 -7.84 5.78
CA THR A 79 21.74 -8.97 5.02
C THR A 79 20.80 -10.17 5.02
N GLY A 80 19.95 -10.32 6.04
CA GLY A 80 19.16 -11.52 6.26
C GLY A 80 20.02 -12.75 6.58
N ALA A 81 21.19 -12.53 7.18
CA ALA A 81 22.17 -13.54 7.56
C ALA A 81 22.70 -13.24 8.99
N ALA A 82 23.38 -14.21 9.61
CA ALA A 82 24.06 -13.98 10.88
C ALA A 82 25.07 -12.82 10.80
N PRO A 83 25.42 -12.15 11.93
CA PRO A 83 26.38 -11.05 11.93
C PRO A 83 27.69 -11.40 11.21
N GLY A 84 28.11 -10.55 10.28
CA GLY A 84 29.28 -10.78 9.42
C GLY A 84 29.06 -11.74 8.24
N GLY A 85 27.92 -12.42 8.19
CA GLY A 85 27.54 -13.33 7.12
C GLY A 85 27.07 -12.64 5.85
N SER A 86 26.95 -13.43 4.78
CA SER A 86 26.38 -13.01 3.51
C SER A 86 25.24 -13.94 3.10
N ARG A 87 24.27 -13.43 2.36
CA ARG A 87 23.15 -14.19 1.80
C ARG A 87 23.13 -13.98 0.30
N THR A 88 23.03 -15.06 -0.47
CA THR A 88 22.88 -15.01 -1.92
C THR A 88 21.52 -15.55 -2.30
N ASP A 89 20.72 -14.71 -2.94
CA ASP A 89 19.41 -15.06 -3.47
C ASP A 89 19.55 -15.18 -5.00
N ALA A 90 19.32 -16.38 -5.52
CA ALA A 90 19.33 -16.67 -6.96
C ALA A 90 17.90 -16.98 -7.41
N PRO A 91 17.46 -16.53 -8.61
CA PRO A 91 16.17 -16.93 -9.15
C PRO A 91 16.05 -18.48 -9.19
N PRO A 92 14.86 -19.06 -9.00
CA PRO A 92 14.67 -20.50 -8.88
C PRO A 92 15.28 -21.22 -10.09
N GLY A 93 16.33 -21.99 -9.83
CA GLY A 93 17.05 -22.77 -10.83
C GLY A 93 16.28 -23.98 -11.37
N SER A 94 15.11 -24.31 -10.82
CA SER A 94 14.31 -25.46 -11.23
C SER A 94 13.78 -25.37 -12.66
N LEU A 95 13.50 -24.15 -13.14
CA LEU A 95 13.17 -23.93 -14.55
C LEU A 95 14.41 -23.97 -15.46
N VAL A 96 15.63 -23.80 -14.94
CA VAL A 96 16.87 -23.83 -15.73
C VAL A 96 17.24 -25.25 -16.13
N GLY A 97 17.19 -26.20 -15.19
CA GLY A 97 17.41 -27.60 -15.49
C GLY A 97 16.36 -28.13 -16.47
N LEU A 98 15.08 -27.84 -16.21
CA LEU A 98 13.98 -28.29 -17.05
C LEU A 98 14.00 -27.64 -18.44
N ASN A 99 14.20 -26.31 -18.55
CA ASN A 99 14.19 -25.62 -19.84
C ASN A 99 15.48 -25.83 -20.64
N ALA A 100 16.64 -26.04 -19.99
CA ALA A 100 17.85 -26.43 -20.70
C ALA A 100 17.74 -27.86 -21.24
N VAL A 101 17.15 -28.78 -20.46
CA VAL A 101 16.84 -30.14 -20.92
C VAL A 101 15.77 -30.12 -22.02
N LEU A 102 14.71 -29.33 -21.87
CA LEU A 102 13.65 -29.19 -22.87
C LEU A 102 14.18 -28.52 -24.14
N GLY A 103 15.01 -27.48 -24.03
CA GLY A 103 15.68 -26.84 -25.16
C GLY A 103 16.67 -27.76 -25.87
N LEU A 104 17.37 -28.62 -25.13
CA LEU A 104 18.22 -29.65 -25.69
C LEU A 104 17.40 -30.76 -26.38
N LEU A 105 16.29 -31.20 -25.77
CA LEU A 105 15.36 -32.16 -26.37
C LEU A 105 14.70 -31.60 -27.63
N ILE A 106 14.21 -30.36 -27.61
CA ILE A 106 13.65 -29.65 -28.77
C ILE A 106 14.73 -29.48 -29.84
N GLY A 107 15.96 -29.10 -29.47
CA GLY A 107 17.09 -29.00 -30.38
C GLY A 107 17.45 -30.35 -31.03
N VAL A 108 17.37 -31.45 -30.29
CA VAL A 108 17.57 -32.82 -30.80
C VAL A 108 16.40 -33.24 -31.70
N CYS A 109 15.16 -32.93 -31.35
CA CYS A 109 13.98 -33.22 -32.17
C CYS A 109 13.97 -32.41 -33.48
N ILE A 110 14.29 -31.12 -33.43
CA ILE A 110 14.41 -30.25 -34.62
C ILE A 110 15.61 -30.69 -35.46
N GLY A 111 16.75 -30.99 -34.84
CA GLY A 111 17.94 -31.53 -35.54
C GLY A 111 17.66 -32.87 -36.23
N GLY A 112 16.88 -33.74 -35.59
CA GLY A 112 16.41 -35.03 -36.13
C GLY A 112 15.29 -34.91 -37.17
N LEU A 113 14.56 -33.79 -37.21
CA LEU A 113 13.61 -33.47 -38.28
C LEU A 113 14.35 -32.89 -39.50
N PHE A 114 15.39 -32.09 -39.26
CA PHE A 114 16.24 -31.48 -40.29
C PHE A 114 17.25 -32.45 -40.94
N THR A 115 17.64 -33.55 -40.28
CA THR A 115 18.41 -34.65 -40.92
C THR A 115 17.71 -35.23 -42.13
N VAL A 116 16.38 -35.27 -42.11
CA VAL A 116 15.56 -35.83 -43.20
C VAL A 116 15.48 -34.86 -44.38
N LEU A 117 15.66 -33.55 -44.18
CA LEU A 117 15.45 -32.53 -45.21
C LEU A 117 16.74 -31.85 -45.73
N LEU A 118 17.78 -31.66 -44.91
CA LEU A 118 18.89 -30.73 -45.17
C LEU A 118 20.30 -31.31 -44.96
N GLY A 119 20.40 -32.60 -44.63
CA GLY A 119 21.67 -33.32 -44.55
C GLY A 119 22.53 -33.02 -43.30
N PRO A 120 23.73 -33.63 -43.21
CA PRO A 120 24.52 -33.71 -41.97
C PRO A 120 25.06 -32.38 -41.44
N VAL A 121 25.13 -31.34 -42.29
CA VAL A 121 25.59 -30.00 -41.89
C VAL A 121 24.58 -29.32 -40.93
N ALA A 122 23.27 -29.56 -41.11
CA ALA A 122 22.24 -29.01 -40.22
C ALA A 122 22.32 -29.60 -38.80
N VAL A 123 22.74 -30.86 -38.67
CA VAL A 123 22.94 -31.53 -37.37
C VAL A 123 24.10 -30.92 -36.59
N ALA A 124 25.21 -30.67 -37.28
CA ALA A 124 26.38 -30.04 -36.66
C ALA A 124 26.06 -28.62 -36.16
N VAL A 125 25.29 -27.84 -36.91
CA VAL A 125 24.86 -26.50 -36.49
C VAL A 125 23.90 -26.56 -35.30
N GLY A 126 22.94 -27.49 -35.28
CA GLY A 126 22.01 -27.68 -34.16
C GLY A 126 22.72 -28.12 -32.87
N LEU A 127 23.68 -29.03 -32.97
CA LEU A 127 24.48 -29.52 -31.83
C LEU A 127 25.40 -28.45 -31.23
N ILE A 128 25.78 -27.42 -32.00
CA ILE A 128 26.56 -26.28 -31.50
C ILE A 128 25.65 -25.16 -30.98
N ALA A 129 24.53 -24.89 -31.66
CA ALA A 129 23.61 -23.82 -31.29
C ALA A 129 22.87 -24.09 -29.98
N ALA A 130 22.47 -25.34 -29.70
CA ALA A 130 21.78 -25.70 -28.46
C ALA A 130 22.59 -25.45 -27.18
N PRO A 131 23.86 -25.91 -27.05
CA PRO A 131 24.67 -25.59 -25.87
C PRO A 131 25.06 -24.12 -25.79
N LEU A 132 25.22 -23.41 -26.92
CA LEU A 132 25.44 -21.96 -26.91
C LEU A 132 24.20 -21.19 -26.43
N ALA A 133 23.00 -21.61 -26.83
CA ALA A 133 21.75 -21.04 -26.35
C ALA A 133 21.54 -21.34 -24.85
N GLY A 134 21.83 -22.58 -24.42
CA GLY A 134 21.83 -22.97 -23.00
C GLY A 134 22.83 -22.17 -22.17
N TRP A 135 24.04 -21.94 -22.69
CA TRP A 135 25.06 -21.10 -22.07
C TRP A 135 24.64 -19.62 -22.01
N ALA A 136 24.12 -19.06 -23.10
CA ALA A 136 23.63 -17.68 -23.13
C ALA A 136 22.47 -17.48 -22.14
N PHE A 137 21.57 -18.46 -22.02
CA PHE A 137 20.49 -18.46 -21.04
C PHE A 137 21.01 -18.57 -19.61
N TYR A 138 21.96 -19.48 -19.34
CA TYR A 138 22.64 -19.61 -18.05
C TYR A 138 23.34 -18.31 -17.63
N VAL A 139 24.11 -17.69 -18.53
CA VAL A 139 24.80 -16.42 -18.29
C VAL A 139 23.79 -15.29 -18.03
N SER A 140 22.65 -15.27 -18.74
CA SER A 140 21.60 -14.28 -18.50
C SER A 140 20.97 -14.40 -17.10
N MET A 141 20.84 -15.63 -16.57
CA MET A 141 20.27 -15.91 -15.25
C MET A 141 21.28 -15.72 -14.11
N VAL A 142 22.55 -16.12 -14.27
CA VAL A 142 23.61 -15.86 -13.28
C VAL A 142 23.85 -14.36 -13.11
N ARG A 143 23.66 -13.58 -14.19
CA ARG A 143 23.63 -12.11 -14.14
C ARG A 143 22.46 -11.54 -13.34
N GLU A 144 21.48 -12.32 -12.90
CA GLU A 144 20.40 -11.83 -12.03
C GLU A 144 20.61 -12.27 -10.56
N THR A 145 21.77 -12.77 -10.15
CA THR A 145 22.03 -13.07 -8.73
C THR A 145 22.09 -11.79 -7.88
N LEU A 146 21.47 -11.85 -6.69
CA LEU A 146 21.52 -10.80 -5.67
C LEU A 146 22.26 -11.34 -4.44
N THR A 147 23.41 -10.75 -4.11
CA THR A 147 24.20 -11.12 -2.93
C THR A 147 24.24 -9.96 -1.95
N ARG A 148 23.75 -10.18 -0.73
CA ARG A 148 23.80 -9.22 0.37
C ARG A 148 24.96 -9.55 1.30
N THR A 149 25.77 -8.55 1.62
CA THR A 149 26.98 -8.66 2.44
C THR A 149 26.96 -7.56 3.51
N PRO A 150 27.81 -7.63 4.55
CA PRO A 150 27.86 -6.58 5.57
C PRO A 150 28.21 -5.20 5.01
N ARG A 151 28.86 -5.12 3.84
CA ARG A 151 29.27 -3.85 3.21
C ARG A 151 28.27 -3.29 2.20
N GLY A 152 27.22 -4.05 1.86
CA GLY A 152 26.27 -3.67 0.83
C GLY A 152 25.73 -4.88 0.07
N PHE A 153 25.13 -4.63 -1.08
CA PHE A 153 24.58 -5.69 -1.94
C PHE A 153 25.18 -5.65 -3.33
N THR A 154 25.24 -6.81 -3.97
CA THR A 154 25.67 -6.98 -5.36
C THR A 154 24.48 -7.48 -6.15
N LEU A 155 24.13 -6.78 -7.23
CA LEU A 155 23.13 -7.23 -8.19
C LEU A 155 23.73 -7.16 -9.59
N ALA A 156 23.64 -8.25 -10.35
CA ALA A 156 24.14 -8.29 -11.72
C ALA A 156 25.60 -7.84 -11.88
N ASN A 157 26.46 -8.26 -10.94
CA ASN A 157 27.87 -7.88 -10.81
C ASN A 157 28.12 -6.39 -10.50
N LYS A 158 27.09 -5.59 -10.24
CA LYS A 158 27.23 -4.22 -9.73
C LYS A 158 27.13 -4.23 -8.22
N ARG A 159 28.08 -3.58 -7.55
CA ARG A 159 28.15 -3.46 -6.09
C ARG A 159 27.58 -2.11 -5.65
N PHE A 160 26.68 -2.16 -4.70
CA PHE A 160 26.05 -1.00 -4.08
C PHE A 160 26.37 -1.04 -2.58
N ALA A 161 26.91 0.06 -2.05
CA ALA A 161 27.07 0.20 -0.61
C ALA A 161 25.71 0.37 0.07
N TRP A 162 25.60 0.02 1.36
CA TRP A 162 24.35 0.23 2.09
C TRP A 162 23.97 1.72 2.17
N HIS A 163 24.95 2.61 2.38
CA HIS A 163 24.70 4.06 2.39
C HIS A 163 24.24 4.61 1.02
N ASP A 164 24.51 3.90 -0.08
CA ASP A 164 24.04 4.30 -1.41
C ASP A 164 22.55 4.00 -1.62
N LEU A 165 21.92 3.15 -0.78
CA LEU A 165 20.51 2.82 -0.87
C LEU A 165 19.66 3.92 -0.25
N LEU A 166 19.05 4.76 -1.10
CA LEU A 166 18.31 5.95 -0.69
C LEU A 166 16.84 5.66 -0.35
N ALA A 167 16.22 4.72 -1.07
CA ALA A 167 14.83 4.31 -0.84
C ALA A 167 14.54 2.97 -1.52
N THR A 168 13.53 2.27 -1.01
CA THR A 168 12.94 1.09 -1.62
C THR A 168 11.45 1.33 -1.90
N ARG A 169 10.93 0.70 -2.94
CA ARG A 169 9.50 0.77 -3.24
C ARG A 169 8.99 -0.41 -4.06
N VAL A 170 7.87 -0.99 -3.63
CA VAL A 170 7.12 -1.93 -4.48
C VAL A 170 6.25 -1.17 -5.47
N VAL A 171 6.46 -1.44 -6.76
CA VAL A 171 5.67 -0.93 -7.88
C VAL A 171 4.94 -2.09 -8.53
N ILE A 172 3.62 -1.94 -8.69
CA ILE A 172 2.79 -2.92 -9.42
C ILE A 172 2.79 -2.55 -10.89
N VAL A 173 3.46 -3.36 -11.71
CA VAL A 173 3.48 -3.19 -13.16
C VAL A 173 2.41 -4.09 -13.78
N ARG A 174 1.43 -3.47 -14.45
CA ARG A 174 0.41 -4.17 -15.22
C ARG A 174 0.82 -4.20 -16.69
N SER A 175 1.09 -5.38 -17.22
CA SER A 175 1.20 -5.65 -18.65
C SER A 175 -0.15 -6.15 -19.19
N LYS A 176 -0.29 -6.27 -20.52
CA LYS A 176 -1.53 -6.78 -21.15
C LYS A 176 -1.94 -8.17 -20.63
N ASN A 177 -0.96 -9.01 -20.27
CA ASN A 177 -1.18 -10.42 -19.93
C ASN A 177 -0.74 -10.79 -18.51
N SER A 178 -0.15 -9.87 -17.75
CA SER A 178 0.36 -10.16 -16.40
C SER A 178 0.41 -8.94 -15.51
N THR A 179 0.21 -9.14 -14.21
CA THR A 179 0.52 -8.15 -13.18
C THR A 179 1.74 -8.65 -12.42
N SER A 180 2.84 -7.90 -12.44
CA SER A 180 4.06 -8.25 -11.70
C SER A 180 4.35 -7.20 -10.62
N ARG A 181 4.62 -7.62 -9.39
CA ARG A 181 5.23 -6.74 -8.39
C ARG A 181 6.71 -6.62 -8.69
N GLN A 182 7.23 -5.40 -8.63
CA GLN A 182 8.64 -5.11 -8.83
C GLN A 182 9.13 -4.23 -7.69
N LEU A 183 10.25 -4.59 -7.09
CA LEU A 183 10.91 -3.78 -6.08
C LEU A 183 11.88 -2.82 -6.77
N HIS A 184 11.57 -1.53 -6.72
CA HIS A 184 12.39 -0.44 -7.25
C HIS A 184 13.28 0.07 -6.12
N LEU A 185 14.59 0.02 -6.32
CA LEU A 185 15.60 0.54 -5.43
C LEU A 185 16.15 1.83 -6.02
N ARG A 186 16.14 2.91 -5.24
CA ARG A 186 16.75 4.18 -5.61
C ARG A 186 18.12 4.25 -4.97
N THR A 187 19.17 4.32 -5.80
CA THR A 187 20.54 4.36 -5.31
C THR A 187 21.29 5.57 -5.87
N ARG A 188 22.40 5.96 -5.24
CA ARG A 188 23.31 6.98 -5.80
C ARG A 188 23.97 6.56 -7.10
N GLN A 189 23.95 5.29 -7.46
CA GLN A 189 24.46 4.77 -8.74
C GLN A 189 23.36 4.59 -9.80
N GLY A 190 22.15 5.09 -9.51
CA GLY A 190 20.98 4.96 -10.38
C GLY A 190 19.89 4.06 -9.81
N ARG A 191 18.86 3.83 -10.61
CA ARG A 191 17.69 3.04 -10.21
C ARG A 191 17.85 1.60 -10.61
N VAL A 192 17.47 0.72 -9.69
CA VAL A 192 17.63 -0.72 -9.84
C VAL A 192 16.26 -1.37 -9.62
N VAL A 193 15.95 -2.37 -10.43
CA VAL A 193 14.67 -3.10 -10.33
C VAL A 193 14.96 -4.55 -10.00
N VAL A 194 14.40 -5.01 -8.88
CA VAL A 194 14.41 -6.39 -8.41
C VAL A 194 13.02 -6.99 -8.70
N ARG A 195 12.98 -8.08 -9.46
CA ARG A 195 11.73 -8.73 -9.88
C ARG A 195 11.18 -9.65 -8.78
N GLN A 196 9.89 -10.00 -8.83
CA GLN A 196 9.30 -10.95 -7.87
C GLN A 196 9.81 -12.40 -8.01
N SER A 197 10.63 -12.70 -9.01
CA SER A 197 11.12 -14.05 -9.28
C SER A 197 12.17 -14.58 -8.30
N TYR A 198 12.63 -13.80 -7.32
CA TYR A 198 13.57 -14.29 -6.31
C TYR A 198 12.87 -15.17 -5.27
N PRO A 199 13.50 -16.27 -4.81
CA PRO A 199 13.07 -16.98 -3.61
C PRO A 199 13.00 -16.02 -2.42
N ASP A 200 12.00 -16.19 -1.56
CA ASP A 200 11.77 -15.35 -0.39
C ASP A 200 11.71 -13.83 -0.70
N TYR A 201 11.09 -13.46 -1.84
CA TYR A 201 10.98 -12.06 -2.28
C TYR A 201 10.49 -11.09 -1.18
N GLU A 202 9.54 -11.51 -0.34
CA GLU A 202 9.04 -10.67 0.77
C GLU A 202 10.14 -10.44 1.83
N ALA A 203 10.89 -11.47 2.24
CA ALA A 203 12.00 -11.30 3.18
C ALA A 203 13.16 -10.48 2.60
N LEU A 204 13.40 -10.57 1.28
CA LEU A 204 14.35 -9.71 0.57
C LEU A 204 13.87 -8.25 0.59
N HIS A 205 12.59 -8.01 0.30
CA HIS A 205 11.99 -6.69 0.36
C HIS A 205 12.11 -6.09 1.76
N ASP A 206 11.73 -6.83 2.79
CA ASP A 206 11.79 -6.38 4.19
C ASP A 206 13.22 -6.01 4.60
N ALA A 207 14.21 -6.80 4.20
CA ALA A 207 15.61 -6.54 4.53
C ALA A 207 16.15 -5.28 3.83
N LEU A 208 15.80 -5.06 2.56
CA LEU A 208 16.19 -3.86 1.82
C LEU A 208 15.44 -2.62 2.33
N ALA A 209 14.17 -2.76 2.69
CA ALA A 209 13.38 -1.70 3.31
C ALA A 209 13.95 -1.31 4.68
N ALA A 210 14.29 -2.29 5.52
CA ALA A 210 14.90 -2.03 6.83
C ALA A 210 16.21 -1.21 6.73
N ALA A 211 17.04 -1.47 5.72
CA ALA A 211 18.26 -0.69 5.49
C ALA A 211 17.96 0.77 5.08
N ALA A 212 17.02 0.96 4.15
CA ALA A 212 16.61 2.30 3.72
C ALA A 212 15.91 3.07 4.87
N ASP A 213 15.08 2.39 5.66
CA ASP A 213 14.37 2.97 6.80
C ASP A 213 15.35 3.38 7.90
N TYR A 214 16.30 2.52 8.27
CA TYR A 214 17.34 2.87 9.24
C TYR A 214 18.08 4.15 8.85
N ARG A 215 18.45 4.26 7.57
CA ARG A 215 19.11 5.44 7.02
C ARG A 215 18.26 6.70 7.17
N THR A 216 16.97 6.62 6.80
CA THR A 216 16.06 7.78 6.88
C THR A 216 15.71 8.20 8.31
N GLN A 217 15.65 7.24 9.23
CA GLN A 217 15.34 7.45 10.65
C GLN A 217 16.52 8.00 11.46
N SER A 218 17.75 7.66 11.07
CA SER A 218 18.97 8.08 11.78
C SER A 218 19.12 9.59 11.86
N VAL A 219 18.76 10.30 10.77
CA VAL A 219 18.78 11.77 10.73
C VAL A 219 17.56 12.27 9.95
N PRO A 220 16.65 13.03 10.57
CA PRO A 220 15.50 13.58 9.88
C PRO A 220 15.94 14.67 8.86
N PRO A 221 15.27 14.79 7.72
CA PRO A 221 15.63 15.81 6.73
C PRO A 221 15.18 17.20 7.21
N ASP A 222 15.97 18.24 6.91
CA ASP A 222 15.51 19.62 7.13
C ASP A 222 14.49 19.99 6.05
N ARG A 223 13.22 19.98 6.45
CA ARG A 223 12.07 20.23 5.57
C ARG A 223 11.67 21.71 5.47
N ARG A 224 12.46 22.63 6.05
CA ARG A 224 12.18 24.08 5.96
C ARG A 224 12.14 24.61 4.53
N ARG A 225 12.92 24.01 3.63
CA ARG A 225 12.96 24.41 2.22
C ARG A 225 11.76 23.91 1.43
N GLY A 226 11.23 22.76 1.80
CA GLY A 226 10.15 22.08 1.09
C GLY A 226 10.29 20.56 1.15
N TRP A 227 9.39 19.89 0.45
CA TRP A 227 9.28 18.44 0.38
C TRP A 227 9.35 17.98 -1.06
N TYR A 228 10.31 17.12 -1.39
CA TYR A 228 10.39 16.49 -2.71
C TYR A 228 9.93 15.03 -2.67
N ALA A 229 9.03 14.68 -3.59
CA ALA A 229 8.58 13.31 -3.84
C ALA A 229 9.02 12.89 -5.26
N PRO A 230 10.14 12.16 -5.42
CA PRO A 230 10.60 11.69 -6.73
C PRO A 230 9.65 10.65 -7.30
N SER A 231 9.56 10.52 -8.62
CA SER A 231 8.91 9.34 -9.22
C SER A 231 9.74 8.09 -8.90
N PRO A 232 9.18 6.88 -8.72
CA PRO A 232 9.97 5.64 -8.51
C PRO A 232 10.61 5.08 -9.78
N SER A 233 10.07 5.41 -10.96
CA SER A 233 10.55 4.86 -12.24
C SER A 233 11.36 5.84 -13.10
N ARG A 234 11.25 7.15 -12.89
CA ARG A 234 11.97 8.16 -13.69
C ARG A 234 12.67 9.23 -12.82
N PRO A 235 14.01 9.40 -12.94
CA PRO A 235 14.77 10.37 -12.16
C PRO A 235 14.49 11.82 -12.54
N ASP A 236 13.93 12.07 -13.72
CA ASP A 236 13.60 13.39 -14.24
C ASP A 236 12.17 13.84 -13.89
N ARG A 237 11.51 13.16 -12.96
CA ARG A 237 10.12 13.46 -12.54
C ARG A 237 9.98 13.47 -11.03
N GLY A 238 9.18 14.39 -10.53
CA GLY A 238 8.84 14.47 -9.12
C GLY A 238 7.87 15.60 -8.80
N LEU A 239 7.51 15.69 -7.53
CA LEU A 239 6.65 16.72 -6.97
C LEU A 239 7.42 17.46 -5.88
N TRP A 240 7.48 18.78 -5.97
CA TRP A 240 8.08 19.64 -4.95
C TRP A 240 6.99 20.47 -4.29
N LEU A 241 6.90 20.44 -2.96
CA LEU A 241 5.94 21.21 -2.18
C LEU A 241 6.67 22.12 -1.20
N ASP A 242 6.39 23.42 -1.25
CA ASP A 242 6.86 24.41 -0.30
C ASP A 242 5.73 25.37 0.11
N ASP A 243 6.07 26.45 0.82
CA ASP A 243 5.10 27.45 1.28
C ASP A 243 4.48 28.26 0.12
N THR A 244 5.12 28.29 -1.04
CA THR A 244 4.63 29.01 -2.22
C THR A 244 3.62 28.18 -3.01
N GLY A 245 3.78 26.86 -3.02
CA GLY A 245 2.87 25.95 -3.71
C GLY A 245 3.51 24.61 -4.07
N LEU A 246 2.92 23.98 -5.09
CA LEU A 246 3.35 22.68 -5.61
C LEU A 246 3.96 22.85 -6.99
N THR A 247 5.21 22.44 -7.17
CA THR A 247 5.88 22.39 -8.47
C THR A 247 5.93 20.95 -8.97
N VAL A 248 5.40 20.69 -10.17
CA VAL A 248 5.41 19.38 -10.83
C VAL A 248 6.55 19.36 -11.84
N VAL A 249 7.58 18.56 -11.58
CA VAL A 249 8.75 18.40 -12.46
C VAL A 249 8.48 17.27 -13.45
N ARG A 250 8.59 17.55 -14.75
CA ARG A 250 8.37 16.61 -15.86
C ARG A 250 9.46 16.75 -16.92
N GLY A 251 10.52 15.95 -16.79
CA GLY A 251 11.63 15.99 -17.72
C GLY A 251 12.21 17.40 -17.80
N LYS A 252 12.25 18.00 -18.98
CA LYS A 252 12.82 19.34 -19.20
C LYS A 252 11.91 20.51 -18.79
N THR A 253 10.77 20.24 -18.17
CA THR A 253 9.78 21.27 -17.82
C THR A 253 9.37 21.14 -16.36
N ALA A 254 8.95 22.26 -15.77
CA ALA A 254 8.30 22.28 -14.47
C ALA A 254 7.11 23.23 -14.50
N GLU A 255 6.04 22.85 -13.82
CA GLU A 255 4.80 23.62 -13.74
C GLU A 255 4.50 23.92 -12.28
N HIS A 256 4.40 25.20 -11.94
CA HIS A 256 4.15 25.65 -10.58
C HIS A 256 2.67 25.98 -10.36
N TYR A 257 2.10 25.42 -9.31
CA TYR A 257 0.73 25.62 -8.87
C TYR A 257 0.75 26.36 -7.52
N PRO A 258 0.38 27.66 -7.48
CA PRO A 258 0.39 28.43 -6.24
C PRO A 258 -0.53 27.83 -5.18
N MET A 259 -0.16 27.96 -3.90
CA MET A 259 -0.92 27.39 -2.77
C MET A 259 -2.41 27.77 -2.77
N ALA A 260 -2.74 28.98 -3.22
CA ALA A 260 -4.12 29.46 -3.34
C ALA A 260 -4.96 28.65 -4.36
N SER A 261 -4.32 28.13 -5.41
CA SER A 261 -4.97 27.34 -6.47
C SER A 261 -5.15 25.87 -6.10
N LEU A 262 -4.40 25.39 -5.10
CA LEU A 262 -4.42 24.00 -4.67
C LEU A 262 -5.65 23.70 -3.81
N ARG A 263 -6.28 22.55 -4.06
CA ARG A 263 -7.31 21.99 -3.20
C ARG A 263 -6.71 20.97 -2.24
N ALA A 264 -7.45 20.63 -1.18
CA ALA A 264 -7.07 19.49 -0.34
C ALA A 264 -6.96 18.22 -1.20
N PRO A 265 -6.03 17.30 -0.89
CA PRO A 265 -5.94 16.02 -1.58
C PRO A 265 -7.23 15.20 -1.43
N ASP A 266 -7.67 14.58 -2.52
CA ASP A 266 -8.73 13.56 -2.46
C ASP A 266 -8.08 12.23 -2.05
N TRP A 267 -8.34 11.77 -0.83
CA TRP A 267 -7.81 10.49 -0.34
C TRP A 267 -8.68 9.32 -0.83
N THR A 268 -8.11 8.46 -1.66
CA THR A 268 -8.79 7.30 -2.27
C THR A 268 -8.20 5.98 -1.76
N PRO A 269 -8.84 4.81 -2.00
CA PRO A 269 -8.26 3.51 -1.67
C PRO A 269 -6.89 3.24 -2.30
N THR A 270 -6.58 3.92 -3.42
CA THR A 270 -5.30 3.80 -4.13
C THR A 270 -4.28 4.88 -3.75
N GLY A 271 -4.61 5.71 -2.76
CA GLY A 271 -3.77 6.80 -2.27
C GLY A 271 -4.31 8.19 -2.61
N PRO A 272 -3.58 9.25 -2.21
CA PRO A 272 -4.01 10.63 -2.39
C PRO A 272 -3.92 11.09 -3.86
N VAL A 273 -4.94 11.83 -4.28
CA VAL A 273 -5.04 12.42 -5.62
C VAL A 273 -5.05 13.94 -5.49
N LEU A 274 -4.08 14.58 -6.16
CA LEU A 274 -3.94 16.02 -6.24
C LEU A 274 -4.63 16.52 -7.52
N ARG A 275 -5.60 17.44 -7.38
CA ARG A 275 -6.25 18.08 -8.53
C ARG A 275 -5.56 19.38 -8.89
N LEU A 276 -4.85 19.39 -10.02
CA LEU A 276 -3.98 20.47 -10.47
C LEU A 276 -4.45 20.96 -11.84
N GLY A 277 -5.00 22.18 -11.92
CA GLY A 277 -5.42 22.77 -13.21
C GLY A 277 -6.38 21.89 -14.03
N GLY A 278 -7.29 21.17 -13.36
CA GLY A 278 -8.21 20.22 -14.00
C GLY A 278 -7.66 18.82 -14.27
N ARG A 279 -6.38 18.55 -13.98
CA ARG A 279 -5.76 17.23 -14.09
C ARG A 279 -5.65 16.56 -12.72
N ALA A 280 -5.82 15.25 -12.68
CA ALA A 280 -5.59 14.44 -11.49
C ALA A 280 -4.16 13.86 -11.50
N VAL A 281 -3.39 14.13 -10.45
CA VAL A 281 -2.07 13.55 -10.22
C VAL A 281 -2.16 12.67 -8.98
N ARG A 282 -1.92 11.36 -9.14
CA ARG A 282 -1.85 10.45 -7.99
C ARG A 282 -0.52 10.66 -7.28
N ALA A 283 -0.56 11.22 -6.08
CA ALA A 283 0.64 11.40 -5.26
C ALA A 283 1.24 10.03 -4.88
N ALA A 284 0.40 9.00 -4.70
CA ALA A 284 0.86 7.63 -4.51
C ALA A 284 1.69 7.07 -5.68
N ASP A 285 1.76 7.71 -6.85
CA ASP A 285 2.68 7.30 -7.92
C ASP A 285 4.12 7.85 -7.71
N TYR A 286 4.38 8.59 -6.61
CA TYR A 286 5.66 9.23 -6.25
C TYR A 286 6.14 8.83 -4.86
N ASP A 287 7.45 8.72 -4.67
CA ASP A 287 8.08 8.27 -3.43
C ASP A 287 7.84 9.31 -2.34
N SER A 288 7.38 8.88 -1.16
CA SER A 288 6.90 9.80 -0.11
C SER A 288 5.72 10.70 -0.54
N GLY A 289 4.99 10.33 -1.60
CA GLY A 289 3.87 11.13 -2.09
C GLY A 289 2.68 11.23 -1.12
N GLU A 290 2.46 10.19 -0.29
CA GLU A 290 1.46 10.25 0.78
C GLU A 290 1.86 11.28 1.85
N GLY A 291 3.13 11.29 2.28
CA GLY A 291 3.67 12.33 3.17
C GLY A 291 3.60 13.74 2.57
N LEU A 292 3.83 13.89 1.27
CA LEU A 292 3.64 15.17 0.56
C LEU A 292 2.19 15.62 0.58
N ALA A 293 1.23 14.72 0.33
CA ALA A 293 -0.20 15.03 0.40
C ALA A 293 -0.62 15.45 1.82
N GLN A 294 -0.12 14.74 2.84
CA GLN A 294 -0.33 15.09 4.24
C GLN A 294 0.25 16.47 4.57
N ARG A 295 1.44 16.79 4.06
CA ARG A 295 2.06 18.11 4.23
C ARG A 295 1.26 19.22 3.53
N LEU A 296 0.77 18.99 2.31
CA LEU A 296 -0.09 19.94 1.60
C LEU A 296 -1.36 20.21 2.42
N GLU A 297 -1.92 19.17 3.01
CA GLU A 297 -3.08 19.30 3.86
C GLU A 297 -2.78 20.13 5.12
N GLN A 298 -1.67 19.88 5.80
CA GLN A 298 -1.23 20.69 6.96
C GLN A 298 -1.05 22.16 6.61
N LEU A 299 -0.46 22.47 5.45
CA LEU A 299 -0.27 23.85 4.99
C LEU A 299 -1.60 24.54 4.64
N ARG A 300 -2.63 23.76 4.29
CA ARG A 300 -3.98 24.24 3.93
C ARG A 300 -4.95 24.28 5.10
N TYR A 301 -4.76 23.45 6.11
CA TYR A 301 -5.58 23.43 7.31
C TYR A 301 -5.50 24.80 7.97
N ARG A 302 -6.66 25.36 8.35
CA ARG A 302 -6.87 26.79 8.61
C ARG A 302 -5.68 27.40 9.33
N LYS A 303 -5.14 28.49 8.77
CA LYS A 303 -4.01 29.26 9.31
C LYS A 303 -4.26 29.55 10.82
N GLY A 304 -3.71 28.72 11.71
CA GLY A 304 -3.86 28.83 13.17
C GLY A 304 -4.56 27.67 13.91
N GLU A 305 -5.27 26.76 13.23
CA GLU A 305 -5.84 25.55 13.85
C GLU A 305 -4.87 24.37 13.61
N SER A 306 -4.46 23.68 14.68
CA SER A 306 -3.66 22.46 14.57
C SER A 306 -4.57 21.26 14.34
N LEU A 307 -4.13 20.31 13.48
CA LEU A 307 -4.78 19.00 13.32
C LEU A 307 -4.76 18.19 14.62
N THR A 308 -3.75 18.44 15.44
CA THR A 308 -3.57 17.80 16.74
C THR A 308 -3.99 18.72 17.89
N ASP A 309 -4.33 18.13 19.02
CA ASP A 309 -4.45 18.85 20.28
C ASP A 309 -3.05 19.19 20.87
N SER A 310 -3.05 19.74 22.08
CA SER A 310 -1.82 20.07 22.81
C SER A 310 -0.97 18.86 23.19
N GLU A 311 -1.55 17.66 23.17
CA GLU A 311 -0.90 16.39 23.49
C GLU A 311 -0.37 15.67 22.24
N GLY A 312 -0.64 16.23 21.04
CA GLY A 312 -0.26 15.62 19.77
C GLY A 312 -1.25 14.58 19.25
N ASN A 313 -2.40 14.41 19.90
CA ASN A 313 -3.45 13.51 19.44
C ASN A 313 -4.27 14.18 18.34
N LEU A 314 -4.66 13.39 17.34
CA LEU A 314 -5.56 13.87 16.29
C LEU A 314 -6.94 14.19 16.88
N ARG A 315 -7.44 15.40 16.61
CA ARG A 315 -8.72 15.86 17.17
C ARG A 315 -9.90 15.06 16.59
N PRO A 316 -10.91 14.67 17.41
CA PRO A 316 -12.12 14.00 16.94
C PRO A 316 -12.85 14.74 15.81
N GLU A 317 -12.90 16.08 15.87
CA GLU A 317 -13.59 16.90 14.87
C GLU A 317 -12.91 16.84 13.50
N VAL A 318 -11.59 16.65 13.47
CA VAL A 318 -10.82 16.47 12.25
C VAL A 318 -11.21 15.14 11.59
N LEU A 319 -11.33 14.07 12.38
CA LEU A 319 -11.76 12.76 11.90
C LEU A 319 -13.19 12.79 11.32
N GLU A 320 -14.11 13.43 12.02
CA GLU A 320 -15.50 13.60 11.56
C GLU A 320 -15.57 14.41 10.27
N GLN A 321 -14.79 15.48 10.17
CA GLN A 321 -14.66 16.27 8.95
C GLN A 321 -14.09 15.44 7.80
N TRP A 322 -13.06 14.62 8.05
CA TRP A 322 -12.45 13.75 7.05
C TRP A 322 -13.40 12.65 6.58
N LEU A 323 -14.25 12.13 7.47
CA LEU A 323 -15.34 11.20 7.17
C LEU A 323 -16.50 11.85 6.38
N GLY A 324 -16.61 13.17 6.43
CA GLY A 324 -17.75 13.91 5.87
C GLY A 324 -19.04 13.67 6.66
N VAL A 325 -18.93 13.48 7.97
CA VAL A 325 -20.05 13.25 8.89
C VAL A 325 -20.17 14.41 9.87
N GLY A 326 -21.38 14.60 10.42
CA GLY A 326 -21.59 15.57 11.49
C GLY A 326 -20.95 15.13 12.81
N ARG A 327 -20.84 16.04 13.77
CA ARG A 327 -20.30 15.74 15.11
C ARG A 327 -21.03 14.56 15.78
N GLY A 328 -20.27 13.62 16.33
CA GLY A 328 -20.75 12.40 16.96
C GLY A 328 -21.42 11.39 16.03
N ARG A 329 -21.35 11.58 14.70
CA ARG A 329 -21.95 10.65 13.73
C ARG A 329 -20.90 9.70 13.15
N ALA A 330 -21.38 8.55 12.69
CA ALA A 330 -20.55 7.55 12.06
C ALA A 330 -20.90 7.39 10.58
N LEU A 331 -19.88 7.18 9.74
CA LEU A 331 -20.05 6.76 8.36
C LEU A 331 -20.34 5.26 8.34
N THR A 332 -21.47 4.87 7.79
CA THR A 332 -21.81 3.45 7.62
C THR A 332 -21.52 3.03 6.18
N CYS A 333 -20.61 2.08 6.00
CA CYS A 333 -20.39 1.40 4.73
C CYS A 333 -21.07 0.02 4.77
N ARG A 334 -21.80 -0.35 3.71
CA ARG A 334 -22.58 -1.60 3.66
C ARG A 334 -22.37 -2.31 2.33
N LEU A 335 -22.14 -3.62 2.42
CA LEU A 335 -22.14 -4.50 1.26
C LEU A 335 -23.57 -5.02 1.04
N HIS A 336 -24.20 -4.62 -0.05
CA HIS A 336 -25.60 -4.94 -0.31
C HIS A 336 -25.78 -6.46 -0.49
N PRO A 337 -26.78 -7.10 0.16
CA PRO A 337 -27.01 -8.55 0.01
C PRO A 337 -27.19 -8.97 -1.45
N ALA A 338 -27.90 -8.14 -2.24
CA ALA A 338 -28.08 -8.38 -3.67
C ALA A 338 -26.76 -8.35 -4.46
N ALA A 339 -25.80 -7.49 -4.08
CA ALA A 339 -24.49 -7.46 -4.73
C ALA A 339 -23.69 -8.74 -4.44
N VAL A 340 -23.79 -9.27 -3.22
CA VAL A 340 -23.14 -10.54 -2.84
C VAL A 340 -23.78 -11.71 -3.59
N TRP A 341 -25.10 -11.84 -3.52
CA TRP A 341 -25.79 -12.94 -4.20
C TRP A 341 -25.66 -12.85 -5.71
N GLY A 342 -25.75 -11.65 -6.28
CA GLY A 342 -25.53 -11.40 -7.71
C GLY A 342 -24.13 -11.80 -8.15
N SER A 343 -23.09 -11.40 -7.43
CA SER A 343 -21.70 -11.76 -7.76
C SER A 343 -21.44 -13.28 -7.60
N VAL A 344 -22.06 -13.94 -6.63
CA VAL A 344 -22.00 -15.41 -6.49
C VAL A 344 -22.71 -16.11 -7.65
N ILE A 345 -23.92 -15.69 -8.02
CA ILE A 345 -24.69 -16.29 -9.12
C ILE A 345 -23.97 -16.11 -10.45
N VAL A 346 -23.49 -14.89 -10.74
CA VAL A 346 -22.73 -14.60 -11.96
C VAL A 346 -21.42 -15.38 -11.99
N GLY A 347 -20.71 -15.48 -10.87
CA GLY A 347 -19.50 -16.29 -10.75
C GLY A 347 -19.75 -17.76 -11.06
N LEU A 348 -20.82 -18.35 -10.50
CA LEU A 348 -21.22 -19.73 -10.77
C LEU A 348 -21.64 -19.94 -12.24
N ALA A 349 -22.36 -19.00 -12.83
CA ALA A 349 -22.76 -19.07 -14.24
C ALA A 349 -21.54 -19.00 -15.19
N LEU A 350 -20.59 -18.10 -14.90
CA LEU A 350 -19.32 -18.02 -15.64
C LEU A 350 -18.50 -19.30 -15.48
N LEU A 351 -18.41 -19.85 -14.27
CA LEU A 351 -17.72 -21.10 -13.99
C LEU A 351 -18.34 -22.27 -14.79
N ALA A 352 -19.67 -22.40 -14.76
CA ALA A 352 -20.40 -23.43 -15.50
C ALA A 352 -20.22 -23.27 -17.02
N GLY A 353 -20.31 -22.05 -17.54
CA GLY A 353 -20.07 -21.76 -18.95
C GLY A 353 -18.64 -22.08 -19.37
N LEU A 354 -17.66 -21.75 -18.54
CA LEU A 354 -16.24 -22.05 -18.79
C LEU A 354 -15.99 -23.55 -18.83
N ILE A 355 -16.52 -24.31 -17.86
CA ILE A 355 -16.42 -25.77 -17.82
C ILE A 355 -17.05 -26.38 -19.08
N LEU A 356 -18.22 -25.87 -19.49
CA LEU A 356 -18.91 -26.36 -20.70
C LEU A 356 -18.12 -26.07 -21.97
N VAL A 357 -17.52 -24.87 -22.09
CA VAL A 357 -16.62 -24.52 -23.20
C VAL A 357 -15.42 -25.46 -23.21
N PHE A 358 -14.77 -25.67 -22.06
CA PHE A 358 -13.60 -26.54 -21.94
C PHE A 358 -13.91 -28.00 -22.30
N VAL A 359 -15.03 -28.55 -21.82
CA VAL A 359 -15.52 -29.89 -22.18
C VAL A 359 -15.84 -29.99 -23.68
N ARG A 360 -16.40 -28.93 -24.27
CA ARG A 360 -16.76 -28.88 -25.69
C ARG A 360 -15.54 -28.74 -26.62
N SER A 361 -14.51 -28.00 -26.22
CA SER A 361 -13.31 -27.75 -27.04
C SER A 361 -12.36 -28.95 -27.11
N GLY A 362 -12.60 -30.01 -26.35
CA GLY A 362 -12.01 -31.33 -26.58
C GLY A 362 -10.59 -31.49 -26.01
N LEU A 363 -10.44 -32.51 -25.17
CA LEU A 363 -9.20 -33.04 -24.57
C LEU A 363 -8.16 -33.62 -25.57
N PHE A 364 -8.23 -33.29 -26.86
CA PHE A 364 -7.56 -34.05 -27.92
C PHE A 364 -6.60 -33.27 -28.83
N SER A 365 -6.36 -31.99 -28.61
CA SER A 365 -5.30 -31.26 -29.32
C SER A 365 -3.97 -31.35 -28.58
N SER A 366 -2.88 -31.66 -29.27
CA SER A 366 -1.51 -31.73 -28.71
C SER A 366 -1.00 -30.42 -28.10
N ASP A 367 -1.69 -29.30 -28.32
CA ASP A 367 -1.41 -27.98 -27.70
C ASP A 367 -2.17 -27.75 -26.37
N ALA A 368 -2.71 -28.81 -25.76
CA ALA A 368 -3.60 -28.72 -24.58
C ALA A 368 -2.95 -28.19 -23.29
N GLY A 369 -1.61 -28.21 -23.16
CA GLY A 369 -0.92 -27.80 -21.93
C GLY A 369 -1.19 -26.35 -21.55
N ASP A 370 -0.93 -25.42 -22.47
CA ASP A 370 -1.05 -23.98 -22.22
C ASP A 370 -2.52 -23.54 -22.08
N ALA A 371 -3.43 -24.17 -22.84
CA ALA A 371 -4.86 -23.91 -22.75
C ALA A 371 -5.47 -24.41 -21.43
N PHE A 372 -5.00 -25.55 -20.92
CA PHE A 372 -5.42 -26.10 -19.64
C PHE A 372 -4.95 -25.24 -18.46
N GLU A 373 -3.70 -24.77 -18.49
CA GLU A 373 -3.18 -23.87 -17.47
C GLU A 373 -3.96 -22.54 -17.44
N GLY A 374 -4.23 -21.95 -18.61
CA GLY A 374 -5.06 -20.75 -18.72
C GLY A 374 -6.49 -20.95 -18.19
N PHE A 375 -7.09 -22.12 -18.45
CA PHE A 375 -8.41 -22.49 -17.95
C PHE A 375 -8.44 -22.64 -16.42
N LEU A 376 -7.50 -23.37 -15.83
CA LEU A 376 -7.39 -23.53 -14.38
C LEU A 376 -7.14 -22.19 -13.69
N ASN A 377 -6.28 -21.34 -14.26
CA ASN A 377 -6.06 -19.99 -13.75
C ASN A 377 -7.35 -19.17 -13.73
N LEU A 378 -8.18 -19.27 -14.77
CA LEU A 378 -9.42 -18.50 -14.84
C LEU A 378 -10.50 -19.04 -13.87
N ILE A 379 -10.60 -20.36 -13.68
CA ILE A 379 -11.40 -20.96 -12.60
C ILE A 379 -10.94 -20.42 -11.24
N ALA A 380 -9.64 -20.49 -10.97
CA ALA A 380 -9.07 -20.03 -9.72
C ALA A 380 -9.39 -18.54 -9.47
N ILE A 381 -9.30 -17.69 -10.49
CA ILE A 381 -9.68 -16.27 -10.42
C ILE A 381 -11.15 -16.09 -10.05
N ILE A 382 -12.07 -16.84 -10.69
CA ILE A 382 -13.51 -16.77 -10.41
C ILE A 382 -13.81 -17.21 -8.97
N VAL A 383 -13.24 -18.35 -8.55
CA VAL A 383 -13.43 -18.88 -7.19
C VAL A 383 -12.87 -17.91 -6.14
N MET A 384 -11.67 -17.38 -6.37
CA MET A 384 -11.04 -16.40 -5.48
C MET A 384 -11.85 -15.11 -5.39
N ALA A 385 -12.42 -14.62 -6.49
CA ALA A 385 -13.31 -13.46 -6.49
C ALA A 385 -14.56 -13.71 -5.63
N MET A 386 -15.19 -14.88 -5.76
CA MET A 386 -16.35 -15.26 -4.95
C MET A 386 -16.00 -15.35 -3.45
N VAL A 387 -14.88 -16.02 -3.12
CA VAL A 387 -14.38 -16.14 -1.74
C VAL A 387 -14.09 -14.76 -1.14
N ALA A 388 -13.48 -13.85 -1.91
CA ALA A 388 -13.18 -12.49 -1.47
C ALA A 388 -14.46 -11.70 -1.13
N VAL A 389 -15.50 -11.78 -1.97
CA VAL A 389 -16.78 -11.10 -1.69
C VAL A 389 -17.49 -11.72 -0.48
N LEU A 390 -17.50 -13.05 -0.36
CA LEU A 390 -18.12 -13.75 0.77
C LEU A 390 -17.40 -13.46 2.09
N GLY A 391 -16.07 -13.35 2.03
CA GLY A 391 -15.20 -13.06 3.16
C GLY A 391 -15.13 -11.59 3.57
N SER A 392 -15.65 -10.68 2.75
CA SER A 392 -15.65 -9.25 3.04
C SER A 392 -16.58 -8.87 4.20
N ALA A 393 -16.27 -7.74 4.84
CA ALA A 393 -17.13 -7.10 5.82
C ALA A 393 -18.50 -6.78 5.21
N ARG A 394 -19.57 -7.07 5.95
CA ARG A 394 -20.96 -6.82 5.55
C ARG A 394 -21.41 -5.42 5.88
N SER A 395 -20.97 -4.92 7.03
CA SER A 395 -21.09 -3.52 7.37
C SER A 395 -19.86 -3.06 8.11
N LEU A 396 -19.47 -1.82 7.84
CA LEU A 396 -18.42 -1.07 8.51
C LEU A 396 -19.07 0.19 9.06
N GLN A 397 -18.71 0.57 10.28
CA GLN A 397 -19.08 1.84 10.87
C GLN A 397 -17.79 2.52 11.32
N ALA A 398 -17.51 3.69 10.76
CA ALA A 398 -16.32 4.48 11.06
C ALA A 398 -16.75 5.79 11.72
N ASP A 399 -16.16 6.10 12.88
CA ASP A 399 -16.42 7.32 13.64
C ASP A 399 -15.11 7.93 14.16
N ALA A 400 -15.20 8.93 15.05
CA ALA A 400 -14.03 9.58 15.61
C ALA A 400 -13.18 8.67 16.52
N GLN A 401 -13.71 7.57 17.03
CA GLN A 401 -13.00 6.66 17.93
C GLN A 401 -12.32 5.52 17.15
N GLY A 402 -12.99 4.97 16.14
CA GLY A 402 -12.40 3.90 15.36
C GLY A 402 -13.32 3.26 14.33
N LEU A 403 -13.06 1.98 14.07
CA LEU A 403 -13.72 1.19 13.05
C LEU A 403 -14.42 -0.02 13.68
N SER A 404 -15.74 -0.09 13.52
CA SER A 404 -16.54 -1.27 13.86
C SER A 404 -16.84 -2.08 12.60
N VAL A 405 -16.47 -3.37 12.62
CA VAL A 405 -16.54 -4.29 11.50
C VAL A 405 -17.51 -5.42 11.81
N ARG A 406 -18.49 -5.65 10.94
CA ARG A 406 -19.41 -6.78 11.03
C ARG A 406 -19.18 -7.78 9.89
N ARG A 407 -18.86 -9.02 10.24
CA ARG A 407 -18.74 -10.15 9.31
C ARG A 407 -19.76 -11.22 9.71
N GLY A 408 -20.88 -11.26 9.00
CA GLY A 408 -22.02 -12.10 9.35
C GLY A 408 -22.60 -11.75 10.73
N ARG A 409 -22.50 -12.70 11.68
CA ARG A 409 -22.94 -12.51 13.07
C ARG A 409 -21.85 -11.97 14.00
N ARG A 410 -20.59 -11.94 13.57
CA ARG A 410 -19.46 -11.47 14.40
C ARG A 410 -19.26 -9.97 14.21
N ARG A 411 -19.11 -9.23 15.32
CA ARG A 411 -18.70 -7.82 15.35
C ARG A 411 -17.31 -7.76 15.96
N LYS A 412 -16.40 -7.01 15.34
CA LYS A 412 -15.09 -6.64 15.91
C LYS A 412 -14.96 -5.13 15.86
N THR A 413 -14.27 -4.54 16.83
CA THR A 413 -14.02 -3.10 16.92
C THR A 413 -12.53 -2.88 16.98
N TYR A 414 -12.06 -1.89 16.24
CA TYR A 414 -10.65 -1.54 16.14
C TYR A 414 -10.50 -0.05 16.43
N ALA A 415 -9.52 0.31 17.24
CA ALA A 415 -9.12 1.71 17.37
C ALA A 415 -8.41 2.16 16.09
N TRP A 416 -8.37 3.46 15.82
CA TRP A 416 -7.60 3.98 14.69
C TRP A 416 -6.10 3.67 14.81
N SER A 417 -5.57 3.64 16.03
CA SER A 417 -4.19 3.22 16.32
C SER A 417 -3.87 1.78 15.93
N ASP A 418 -4.87 0.89 15.91
CA ASP A 418 -4.67 -0.54 15.67
C ASP A 418 -4.44 -0.85 14.19
N LEU A 419 -4.78 0.07 13.29
CA LEU A 419 -4.67 -0.15 11.85
C LEU A 419 -3.23 0.08 11.40
N THR A 420 -2.66 -0.87 10.67
CA THR A 420 -1.24 -0.84 10.29
C THR A 420 -1.02 -0.55 8.82
N GLU A 421 -1.81 -1.15 7.93
CA GLU A 421 -1.59 -1.08 6.48
C GLU A 421 -2.90 -1.20 5.70
N VAL A 422 -2.96 -0.57 4.52
CA VAL A 422 -4.02 -0.79 3.52
C VAL A 422 -3.45 -1.50 2.29
N ASN A 423 -3.81 -2.76 2.15
CA ASN A 423 -3.46 -3.60 1.02
C ASN A 423 -4.56 -3.55 -0.06
N THR A 424 -4.14 -3.46 -1.31
CA THR A 424 -5.03 -3.42 -2.47
C THR A 424 -4.78 -4.65 -3.32
N ASP A 425 -5.73 -5.57 -3.26
CA ASP A 425 -5.67 -6.83 -3.99
C ASP A 425 -6.55 -6.77 -5.25
N LEU A 426 -6.43 -7.76 -6.12
CA LEU A 426 -7.24 -7.85 -7.34
C LEU A 426 -8.74 -7.84 -7.03
N PHE A 427 -9.14 -8.44 -5.91
CA PHE A 427 -10.52 -8.75 -5.57
C PHE A 427 -11.13 -7.85 -4.49
N GLY A 428 -10.37 -6.94 -3.91
CA GLY A 428 -10.83 -6.14 -2.79
C GLY A 428 -9.74 -5.27 -2.16
N TYR A 429 -10.04 -4.79 -0.97
CA TYR A 429 -9.10 -4.11 -0.11
C TYR A 429 -8.99 -4.85 1.20
N SER A 430 -7.83 -4.82 1.82
CA SER A 430 -7.57 -5.43 3.12
C SER A 430 -6.89 -4.40 4.01
N VAL A 431 -7.38 -4.27 5.24
CA VAL A 431 -6.72 -3.45 6.26
C VAL A 431 -6.13 -4.39 7.31
N SER A 432 -4.81 -4.34 7.46
CA SER A 432 -4.09 -5.10 8.48
C SER A 432 -4.16 -4.39 9.83
N THR A 433 -4.13 -5.16 10.91
CA THR A 433 -4.09 -4.61 12.28
C THR A 433 -2.84 -5.05 13.04
N THR A 434 -2.53 -4.37 14.14
CA THR A 434 -1.43 -4.72 15.07
C THR A 434 -1.56 -6.12 15.64
N SER A 435 -2.79 -6.60 15.84
CA SER A 435 -3.09 -7.96 16.30
C SER A 435 -2.92 -9.05 15.23
N GLY A 436 -2.56 -8.69 13.99
CA GLY A 436 -2.48 -9.60 12.86
C GLY A 436 -3.83 -9.98 12.24
N ASP A 437 -4.93 -9.34 12.66
CA ASP A 437 -6.21 -9.49 11.97
C ASP A 437 -6.17 -8.76 10.62
N THR A 438 -6.96 -9.25 9.66
CA THR A 438 -7.17 -8.57 8.37
C THR A 438 -8.65 -8.28 8.15
N VAL A 439 -8.98 -7.00 7.97
CA VAL A 439 -10.33 -6.54 7.63
C VAL A 439 -10.46 -6.45 6.11
N SER A 440 -11.11 -7.44 5.51
CA SER A 440 -11.41 -7.43 4.06
C SER A 440 -12.62 -6.56 3.75
N ILE A 441 -12.46 -5.61 2.82
CA ILE A 441 -13.49 -4.67 2.36
C ILE A 441 -13.68 -4.88 0.86
N SER A 442 -14.92 -5.16 0.45
CA SER A 442 -15.27 -5.36 -0.95
C SER A 442 -15.28 -4.02 -1.70
N ARG A 443 -14.97 -4.05 -3.01
CA ARG A 443 -15.14 -2.93 -3.95
C ARG A 443 -16.60 -2.63 -4.33
N LEU A 444 -17.54 -3.43 -3.83
CA LEU A 444 -18.98 -3.29 -4.08
C LEU A 444 -19.71 -2.70 -2.86
N ALA A 445 -19.00 -2.30 -1.82
CA ALA A 445 -19.55 -1.81 -0.57
C ALA A 445 -19.72 -0.29 -0.60
N VAL A 446 -20.96 0.19 -0.55
CA VAL A 446 -21.24 1.63 -0.63
C VAL A 446 -20.50 2.37 0.48
N GLY A 447 -19.65 3.33 0.10
CA GLY A 447 -18.84 4.12 1.04
C GLY A 447 -17.46 3.55 1.33
N GLU A 448 -17.03 2.47 0.66
CA GLU A 448 -15.68 1.91 0.87
C GLU A 448 -14.57 2.91 0.55
N GLU A 449 -14.73 3.72 -0.50
CA GLU A 449 -13.71 4.69 -0.91
C GLU A 449 -13.39 5.70 0.20
N ARG A 450 -14.41 6.15 0.93
CA ARG A 450 -14.25 7.12 2.02
C ARG A 450 -13.59 6.50 3.24
N VAL A 451 -14.00 5.29 3.63
CA VAL A 451 -13.41 4.58 4.78
C VAL A 451 -11.95 4.28 4.50
N LEU A 452 -11.63 3.71 3.33
CA LEU A 452 -10.26 3.37 2.97
C LEU A 452 -9.38 4.60 2.74
N GLY A 453 -9.94 5.65 2.13
CA GLY A 453 -9.29 6.96 2.01
C GLY A 453 -8.94 7.54 3.38
N LEU A 454 -9.86 7.47 4.35
CA LEU A 454 -9.59 7.87 5.73
C LEU A 454 -8.48 7.03 6.36
N VAL A 455 -8.51 5.69 6.25
CA VAL A 455 -7.48 4.83 6.83
C VAL A 455 -6.11 5.22 6.29
N ARG A 456 -5.96 5.39 4.97
CA ARG A 456 -4.68 5.86 4.38
C ARG A 456 -4.25 7.22 4.90
N ARG A 457 -5.20 8.17 4.99
CA ARG A 457 -4.94 9.51 5.53
C ARG A 457 -4.46 9.45 6.98
N LEU A 458 -5.03 8.55 7.80
CA LEU A 458 -4.61 8.34 9.19
C LEU A 458 -3.22 7.73 9.29
N LEU A 459 -2.93 6.72 8.47
CA LEU A 459 -1.59 6.12 8.41
C LEU A 459 -0.55 7.17 8.02
N ALA A 460 -0.82 7.99 7.00
CA ALA A 460 0.05 9.10 6.61
C ALA A 460 0.19 10.16 7.72
N ALA A 461 -0.88 10.47 8.46
CA ALA A 461 -0.82 11.39 9.60
C ALA A 461 0.08 10.84 10.72
N ARG A 462 -0.04 9.53 11.02
CA ARG A 462 0.80 8.83 12.00
C ARG A 462 2.28 8.87 11.62
N GLU A 463 2.61 8.66 10.35
CA GLU A 463 4.00 8.77 9.86
C GLU A 463 4.57 10.19 10.02
N THR A 464 3.71 11.21 10.04
CA THR A 464 4.13 12.60 10.34
C THR A 464 4.17 12.94 11.83
N GLY A 465 3.94 11.95 12.71
CA GLY A 465 4.05 12.09 14.17
C GLY A 465 2.73 12.37 14.90
N ALA A 466 1.57 12.30 14.23
CA ALA A 466 0.28 12.44 14.90
C ALA A 466 -0.06 11.16 15.68
N ALA A 467 -0.43 11.30 16.97
CA ALA A 467 -0.98 10.19 17.73
C ALA A 467 -2.43 9.93 17.29
N LEU A 468 -2.75 8.66 17.00
CA LEU A 468 -4.08 8.24 16.61
C LEU A 468 -4.90 7.82 17.84
N PRO A 469 -6.24 7.99 17.83
CA PRO A 469 -7.09 7.50 18.90
C PRO A 469 -6.87 6.01 19.19
N THR A 470 -6.63 5.69 20.46
CA THR A 470 -6.37 4.34 20.97
C THR A 470 -7.62 3.66 21.54
N THR A 471 -8.71 4.41 21.68
CA THR A 471 -9.97 3.89 22.23
C THR A 471 -10.83 3.36 21.09
N ALA A 472 -11.15 2.08 21.11
CA ALA A 472 -12.06 1.49 20.14
C ALA A 472 -13.51 2.00 20.35
N PRO A 473 -14.34 2.05 19.29
CA PRO A 473 -15.73 2.49 19.40
C PRO A 473 -16.51 1.69 20.44
N LEU A 474 -17.28 2.37 21.29
CA LEU A 474 -18.21 1.72 22.20
C LEU A 474 -19.26 0.93 21.40
N SER A 475 -19.52 -0.32 21.80
CA SER A 475 -20.62 -1.08 21.21
C SER A 475 -21.94 -0.40 21.55
N ASP A 476 -22.87 -0.26 20.61
CA ASP A 476 -24.22 0.27 20.87
C ASP A 476 -24.97 -0.53 21.95
N THR A 477 -24.56 -1.77 22.20
CA THR A 477 -25.07 -2.60 23.31
C THR A 477 -24.56 -2.16 24.69
N ALA A 478 -23.44 -1.44 24.77
CA ALA A 478 -22.92 -0.85 26.00
C ALA A 478 -23.63 0.47 26.37
N LEU A 479 -24.24 1.12 25.38
CA LEU A 479 -25.06 2.33 25.55
C LEU A 479 -26.57 2.02 25.56
N SER A 480 -26.97 0.75 25.47
CA SER A 480 -28.32 0.38 25.85
C SER A 480 -28.46 0.74 27.34
N PRO A 481 -29.37 1.65 27.71
CA PRO A 481 -29.70 1.80 29.12
C PRO A 481 -30.05 0.40 29.58
N ALA A 482 -29.48 -0.04 30.70
CA ALA A 482 -30.14 -1.06 31.49
C ALA A 482 -31.61 -0.66 31.48
N GLN A 483 -32.45 -1.51 30.88
CA GLN A 483 -33.89 -1.36 30.99
C GLN A 483 -34.11 -1.01 32.44
N THR A 484 -34.53 0.23 32.67
CA THR A 484 -35.14 0.59 33.94
C THR A 484 -36.37 -0.30 33.93
N ALA A 485 -36.19 -1.50 34.45
CA ALA A 485 -37.27 -2.22 35.05
C ALA A 485 -37.76 -1.24 36.10
N THR A 486 -38.78 -0.46 35.74
CA THR A 486 -39.83 -0.09 36.67
C THR A 486 -40.37 -1.41 37.20
N ALA A 487 -39.60 -2.00 38.12
CA ALA A 487 -40.16 -2.76 39.20
C ALA A 487 -41.10 -1.78 39.90
N PRO A 488 -42.40 -2.11 40.04
CA PRO A 488 -43.24 -1.35 40.94
C PRO A 488 -42.63 -1.52 42.33
N VAL A 489 -42.08 -0.44 42.87
CA VAL A 489 -41.79 -0.31 44.29
C VAL A 489 -43.14 -0.09 44.94
N ASP A 490 -43.82 -1.19 45.25
CA ASP A 490 -44.77 -1.24 46.36
C ASP A 490 -44.25 -2.25 47.38
N THR A 491 -43.63 -1.66 48.40
CA THR A 491 -43.32 -2.25 49.70
C THR A 491 -44.56 -2.84 50.37
N GLY A 492 -44.45 -4.06 50.94
CA GLY A 492 -45.44 -4.55 51.90
C GLY A 492 -45.33 -6.01 52.35
N LEU A 493 -44.34 -6.31 53.21
CA LEU A 493 -44.35 -7.34 54.27
C LEU A 493 -45.24 -8.59 54.12
N SER A 494 -44.62 -9.75 53.85
CA SER A 494 -45.20 -11.06 54.20
C SER A 494 -45.11 -11.29 55.71
N VAL A 495 -46.24 -11.19 56.40
CA VAL A 495 -46.47 -11.75 57.74
C VAL A 495 -47.16 -13.11 57.58
N ALA A 496 -46.61 -14.14 58.21
CA ALA A 496 -47.21 -15.48 58.26
C ALA A 496 -48.55 -15.48 59.03
N PRO A 497 -49.51 -16.35 58.68
CA PRO A 497 -50.82 -16.35 59.33
C PRO A 497 -50.74 -17.03 60.70
N ALA A 498 -51.12 -16.30 61.74
CA ALA A 498 -51.49 -16.87 63.04
C ALA A 498 -52.99 -17.21 63.09
N PRO A 499 -53.44 -18.15 63.93
CA PRO A 499 -54.78 -18.71 63.89
C PRO A 499 -55.84 -17.74 64.44
N GLN A 500 -57.02 -17.75 63.81
CA GLN A 500 -58.21 -16.99 64.22
C GLN A 500 -58.72 -17.37 65.62
N PRO A 501 -59.09 -16.38 66.45
CA PRO A 501 -60.14 -16.53 67.45
C PRO A 501 -61.49 -16.14 66.86
N ARG A 502 -62.49 -17.02 67.05
CA ARG A 502 -63.91 -16.74 66.84
C ARG A 502 -64.35 -15.58 67.71
N LEU A 503 -65.20 -14.71 67.15
CA LEU A 503 -66.37 -14.18 67.86
C LEU A 503 -67.42 -13.76 66.82
N ALA A 504 -68.56 -14.44 66.94
CA ALA A 504 -69.90 -14.07 66.50
C ALA A 504 -70.30 -12.69 67.05
N ASP A 505 -71.34 -11.98 66.65
CA ASP A 505 -72.52 -12.20 65.81
C ASP A 505 -73.08 -10.80 65.48
N GLU A 506 -74.23 -10.75 64.81
CA GLU A 506 -75.14 -9.60 64.57
C GLU A 506 -74.89 -8.81 63.27
N ALA A 507 -75.55 -9.14 62.15
CA ALA A 507 -76.98 -9.10 61.83
C ALA A 507 -77.42 -7.74 61.25
N SER A 508 -77.95 -7.83 60.01
CA SER A 508 -78.92 -6.93 59.36
C SER A 508 -78.51 -5.45 59.18
N THR A 509 -78.67 -4.81 58.03
CA THR A 509 -79.91 -4.73 57.25
C THR A 509 -79.60 -4.05 55.91
N ALA A 510 -79.96 -4.70 54.81
CA ALA A 510 -80.76 -4.26 53.66
C ALA A 510 -80.71 -2.82 53.07
N THR A 511 -81.10 -2.81 51.78
CA THR A 511 -81.76 -1.74 50.98
C THR A 511 -80.77 -0.85 50.20
N ALA A 512 -80.53 -1.06 48.90
CA ALA A 512 -81.39 -0.97 47.69
C ALA A 512 -81.45 0.45 47.09
N ASP A 513 -81.52 0.44 45.75
CA ASP A 513 -82.02 1.45 44.81
C ASP A 513 -81.07 2.54 44.25
N ASP A 514 -80.61 2.25 43.03
CA ASP A 514 -80.77 3.02 41.76
C ASP A 514 -81.95 4.06 41.74
N PRO A 515 -82.16 4.93 40.72
CA PRO A 515 -81.37 5.26 39.51
C PRO A 515 -81.31 6.78 39.17
N ALA A 516 -80.54 7.08 38.11
CA ALA A 516 -80.74 8.07 37.03
C ALA A 516 -81.39 9.47 37.29
N ILE A 517 -80.83 10.52 36.65
CA ILE A 517 -81.47 11.37 35.61
C ILE A 517 -80.61 12.63 35.34
N THR A 518 -80.14 12.73 34.08
CA THR A 518 -80.16 13.90 33.17
C THR A 518 -80.02 15.32 33.76
N THR A 519 -78.88 15.98 33.56
CA THR A 519 -78.61 17.04 32.54
C THR A 519 -77.22 17.63 32.74
#